data_AF-A0A0W1KMM3-F1
#
_entry.id   AF-A0A0W1KMM3-F1
#
_cell.length_a   1.000
_cell.length_b   1.000
_cell.length_c   1.000
_cell.angle_alpha   90.00
_cell.angle_beta   90.00
_cell.angle_gamma   90.00
#
_symmetry.space_group_name_H-M   'P 1'
#
loop_
_entity.id
_entity.type
_entity.pdbx_description
1 polymer ?
#
loop_
_entity_poly.entity_id
_entity_poly.type
_entity_poly.pdbx_seq_one_letter_code
_entity_poly.pdbx_strand_id
1 'polypeptide(L)'
;MLFSKKKGPLSQRRAKKVTVEHLTEFVATRQGVAAYFEAATSRDPSSIVLVASDGEWTRRKIPSIADAAEVARDLGIELYEVARTGYPREMREWSAKNRGR
;
A
#
# COMPACT_ATOMS: atom_id res chain seq x y z
N MET A 1 -26.09 10.58 14.77
CA MET A 1 -24.79 11.26 14.57
C MET A 1 -23.68 10.27 14.92
N LEU A 2 -22.88 9.83 13.94
CA LEU A 2 -21.72 8.95 14.17
C LEU A 2 -20.48 9.82 14.39
N PHE A 3 -20.07 9.99 15.65
CA PHE A 3 -18.82 10.66 16.00
C PHE A 3 -17.64 9.71 15.72
N SER A 4 -16.86 9.98 14.68
CA SER A 4 -15.59 9.29 14.47
C SER A 4 -14.59 9.75 15.53
N LYS A 5 -14.17 8.84 16.40
CA LYS A 5 -13.19 9.09 17.47
C LYS A 5 -11.83 9.41 16.82
N LYS A 6 -11.45 10.69 16.74
CA LYS A 6 -10.13 11.11 16.22
C LYS A 6 -9.02 10.41 17.04
N LYS A 7 -8.14 9.65 16.37
CA LYS A 7 -6.98 9.02 17.01
C LYS A 7 -5.95 10.09 17.38
N GLY A 8 -5.43 10.03 18.61
CA GLY A 8 -4.41 10.97 19.10
C GLY A 8 -3.05 10.82 18.38
N PRO A 9 -2.16 11.84 18.45
CA PRO A 9 -0.89 11.88 17.72
C PRO A 9 0.03 10.67 17.94
N LEU A 10 0.11 10.16 19.17
CA LEU A 10 0.92 8.97 19.50
C LEU A 10 0.43 7.71 18.77
N SER A 11 -0.89 7.55 18.64
CA SER A 11 -1.49 6.41 17.92
C SER A 11 -1.21 6.50 16.42
N GLN A 12 -1.24 7.70 15.85
CA GLN A 12 -0.92 7.93 14.44
C GLN A 12 0.56 7.64 14.15
N ARG A 13 1.48 8.12 14.99
CA ARG A 13 2.92 7.83 14.85
C ARG A 13 3.20 6.32 14.93
N ARG A 14 2.57 5.61 15.87
CA ARG A 14 2.68 4.14 15.95
C ARG A 14 2.15 3.45 14.70
N ALA A 15 0.99 3.89 14.18
CA ALA A 15 0.43 3.35 12.95
C ALA A 15 1.34 3.59 11.72
N LYS A 16 1.98 4.77 11.62
CA LYS A 16 2.99 5.05 10.59
C LYS A 16 4.16 4.08 10.71
N LYS A 17 4.74 3.91 11.91
CA LYS A 17 5.85 2.96 12.13
C LYS A 17 5.50 1.54 11.69
N VAL A 18 4.39 0.99 12.18
CA VAL A 18 3.96 -0.38 11.86
C VAL A 18 3.64 -0.54 10.37
N THR A 19 3.28 0.54 9.68
CA THR A 19 3.08 0.53 8.23
C THR A 19 4.39 0.49 7.48
N VAL A 20 5.33 1.38 7.81
CA VAL A 20 6.65 1.38 7.18
C VAL A 20 7.37 0.06 7.40
N GLU A 21 7.41 -0.45 8.64
CA GLU A 21 8.05 -1.72 8.99
C GLU A 21 7.49 -2.90 8.17
N HIS A 22 6.17 -2.96 7.99
CA HIS A 22 5.52 -3.98 7.15
C HIS A 22 5.90 -3.87 5.68
N LEU A 23 5.95 -2.64 5.14
CA LEU A 23 6.29 -2.40 3.74
C LEU A 23 7.78 -2.69 3.47
N THR A 24 8.65 -2.32 4.41
CA THR A 24 10.08 -2.66 4.37
C THR A 24 10.29 -4.17 4.37
N GLU A 25 9.62 -4.90 5.26
CA GLU A 25 9.72 -6.36 5.32
C GLU A 25 9.27 -7.01 4.00
N PHE A 26 8.18 -6.53 3.42
CA PHE A 26 7.69 -7.02 2.13
C PHE A 26 8.73 -6.81 1.02
N VAL A 27 9.32 -5.61 0.91
CA VAL A 27 10.36 -5.33 -0.09
C VAL A 27 11.63 -6.15 0.17
N ALA A 28 12.01 -6.38 1.43
CA ALA A 28 13.21 -7.14 1.78
C ALA A 28 13.13 -8.63 1.41
N THR A 29 11.92 -9.18 1.31
CA THR A 29 11.68 -10.62 1.15
C THR A 29 11.11 -11.00 -0.22
N ARG A 30 10.68 -10.01 -1.03
CA ARG A 30 10.12 -10.22 -2.38
C ARG A 30 11.01 -9.55 -3.42
N GLN A 31 10.95 -10.05 -4.66
CA GLN A 31 11.72 -9.51 -5.78
C GLN A 31 10.84 -8.63 -6.68
N GLY A 32 11.48 -7.65 -7.36
CA GLY A 32 10.83 -6.82 -8.37
C GLY A 32 9.58 -6.10 -7.88
N VAL A 33 9.63 -5.54 -6.66
CA VAL A 33 8.48 -4.90 -6.04
C VAL A 33 8.24 -3.50 -6.62
N ALA A 34 6.99 -3.23 -7.01
CA ALA A 34 6.52 -1.90 -7.39
C ALA A 34 5.39 -1.44 -6.46
N ALA A 35 5.31 -0.13 -6.22
CA ALA A 35 4.26 0.50 -5.45
C ALA A 35 3.16 1.08 -6.35
N TYR A 36 1.93 0.98 -5.86
CA TYR A 36 0.73 1.48 -6.50
C TYR A 36 -0.09 2.29 -5.49
N PHE A 37 -0.32 3.57 -5.79
CA PHE A 37 -1.16 4.45 -4.99
C PHE A 37 -2.62 4.33 -5.43
N GLU A 38 -3.48 4.07 -4.45
CA GLU A 38 -4.92 4.19 -4.57
C GLU A 38 -5.36 5.50 -3.91
N ALA A 39 -5.92 6.39 -4.72
CA ALA A 39 -6.53 7.61 -4.21
C ALA A 39 -7.72 7.28 -3.30
N ALA A 40 -7.97 8.15 -2.32
CA ALA A 40 -9.13 8.03 -1.47
C ALA A 40 -10.42 8.13 -2.31
N THR A 41 -11.43 7.36 -1.93
CA THR A 41 -12.79 7.44 -2.46
C THR A 41 -13.74 7.89 -1.35
N SER A 42 -15.03 8.03 -1.68
CA SER A 42 -16.06 8.30 -0.68
C SER A 42 -16.22 7.17 0.34
N ARG A 43 -15.81 5.94 -0.01
CA ARG A 43 -15.93 4.76 0.87
C ARG A 43 -14.63 4.41 1.58
N ASP A 44 -13.50 4.60 0.90
CA ASP A 44 -12.21 4.09 1.35
C ASP A 44 -11.16 5.20 1.44
N PRO A 45 -10.35 5.25 2.50
CA PRO A 45 -9.20 6.14 2.54
C PRO A 45 -8.14 5.69 1.53
N SER A 46 -7.20 6.59 1.22
CA SER A 46 -6.07 6.29 0.34
C SER A 46 -5.18 5.19 0.90
N SER A 47 -4.54 4.46 -0.02
CA SER A 47 -3.67 3.33 0.29
C SER A 47 -2.51 3.23 -0.68
N ILE A 48 -1.46 2.56 -0.21
CA ILE A 48 -0.36 2.07 -1.03
C ILE A 48 -0.48 0.54 -1.10
N VAL A 49 -0.33 0.00 -2.30
CA VAL A 49 -0.28 -1.42 -2.60
C VAL A 49 1.12 -1.72 -3.13
N LEU A 50 1.81 -2.68 -2.51
CA LEU A 50 3.04 -3.22 -3.06
C LEU A 50 2.72 -4.50 -3.80
N VAL A 51 3.27 -4.66 -4.99
CA VAL A 51 3.12 -5.85 -5.83
C VAL A 51 4.50 -6.35 -6.21
N ALA A 52 4.80 -7.60 -5.87
CA ALA A 52 6.02 -8.30 -6.27
C ALA A 52 5.92 -8.82 -7.71
N SER A 53 7.06 -9.18 -8.30
CA SER A 53 7.12 -9.65 -9.70
C SER A 53 6.29 -10.91 -9.98
N ASP A 54 6.03 -11.73 -8.97
CA ASP A 54 5.20 -12.94 -9.07
C ASP A 54 3.69 -12.66 -8.84
N GLY A 55 3.34 -11.41 -8.58
CA GLY A 55 1.98 -10.95 -8.31
C GLY A 55 1.56 -11.00 -6.84
N GLU A 56 2.40 -11.50 -5.91
CA GLU A 56 2.11 -11.37 -4.48
C GLU A 56 1.97 -9.88 -4.14
N TRP A 57 1.01 -9.54 -3.28
CA TRP A 57 0.77 -8.15 -2.93
C TRP A 57 0.37 -7.94 -1.48
N THR A 58 0.61 -6.73 -1.00
CA THR A 58 0.12 -6.25 0.30
C THR A 58 -0.40 -4.82 0.20
N ARG A 59 -1.39 -4.45 1.02
CA ARG A 59 -2.03 -3.14 1.01
C ARG A 59 -2.04 -2.51 2.39
N ARG A 60 -1.66 -1.23 2.48
CA ARG A 60 -1.68 -0.45 3.72
C ARG A 60 -2.28 0.93 3.49
N LYS A 61 -2.98 1.47 4.50
CA LYS A 61 -3.47 2.85 4.47
C LYS A 61 -2.30 3.82 4.48
N ILE A 62 -2.39 4.87 3.68
CA ILE A 62 -1.38 5.92 3.62
C ILE A 62 -2.07 7.29 3.49
N PRO A 63 -1.62 8.36 4.17
CA PRO A 63 -2.40 9.60 4.24
C PRO A 63 -2.50 10.34 2.91
N SER A 64 -1.49 10.25 2.05
CA SER A 64 -1.44 10.99 0.79
C SER A 64 -0.53 10.32 -0.24
N ILE A 65 -0.60 10.79 -1.49
CA ILE A 65 0.33 10.38 -2.55
C ILE A 65 1.77 10.85 -2.25
N ALA A 66 1.93 11.98 -1.55
CA ALA A 66 3.25 12.47 -1.15
C ALA A 66 3.91 11.55 -0.12
N ASP A 67 3.14 11.05 0.86
CA ASP A 67 3.61 10.03 1.80
C ASP A 67 3.94 8.72 1.08
N ALA A 68 3.16 8.33 0.06
CA ALA A 68 3.46 7.15 -0.75
C ALA A 68 4.75 7.32 -1.55
N ALA A 69 4.99 8.51 -2.11
CA ALA A 69 6.22 8.82 -2.84
C ALA A 69 7.45 8.85 -1.91
N GLU A 70 7.32 9.38 -0.70
CA GLU A 70 8.37 9.32 0.34
C GLU A 70 8.74 7.86 0.63
N VAL A 71 7.74 7.02 0.93
CA VAL A 71 7.95 5.60 1.22
C VAL A 71 8.56 4.85 0.03
N ALA A 72 8.05 5.05 -1.18
CA ALA A 72 8.56 4.38 -2.37
C ALA A 72 10.03 4.75 -2.65
N ARG A 73 10.37 6.04 -2.53
CA ARG A 73 11.74 6.53 -2.65
C ARG A 73 12.65 5.91 -1.59
N ASP A 74 12.23 5.90 -0.33
CA ASP A 74 13.03 5.37 0.77
C ASP A 74 13.24 3.85 0.65
N LEU A 75 12.30 3.14 0.02
CA LEU A 75 12.39 1.72 -0.30
C LEU A 75 13.10 1.42 -1.64
N GLY A 76 13.42 2.44 -2.43
CA GLY A 76 14.07 2.28 -3.74
C GLY A 76 13.19 1.61 -4.80
N ILE A 77 11.87 1.77 -4.73
CA ILE A 77 10.90 1.16 -5.66
C ILE A 77 10.11 2.23 -6.44
N GLU A 78 9.63 1.86 -7.62
CA GLU A 78 8.79 2.74 -8.43
C GLU A 78 7.39 2.90 -7.85
N LEU A 79 6.78 4.08 -8.05
CA LEU A 79 5.42 4.38 -7.63
C LEU A 79 4.54 4.75 -8.83
N TYR A 80 3.41 4.06 -8.95
CA TYR A 80 2.39 4.29 -9.96
C TYR A 80 1.07 4.72 -9.32
N GLU A 81 0.24 5.46 -10.04
CA GLU A 81 -1.15 5.69 -9.65
C GLU A 81 -2.04 4.63 -10.30
N VAL A 82 -2.81 3.88 -9.50
CA VAL A 82 -3.74 2.85 -10.00
C VAL A 82 -4.74 3.43 -11.00
N ALA A 83 -5.17 4.67 -10.79
CA ALA A 83 -6.09 5.36 -11.69
C ALA A 83 -5.52 5.56 -13.12
N ARG A 84 -4.20 5.57 -13.29
CA ARG A 84 -3.53 5.76 -14.58
C ARG A 84 -3.10 4.44 -15.22
N THR A 85 -2.53 3.53 -14.44
CA THR A 85 -1.95 2.28 -14.95
C THR A 85 -2.88 1.09 -14.85
N GLY A 86 -3.86 1.16 -13.94
CA GLY A 86 -4.50 -0.02 -13.39
C GLY A 86 -3.53 -0.87 -12.56
N TYR A 87 -4.04 -2.00 -12.07
CA TYR A 87 -3.21 -3.03 -11.45
C TYR A 87 -2.51 -3.92 -12.50
N PRO A 88 -1.29 -4.41 -12.19
CA PRO A 88 -0.56 -5.32 -13.06
C PRO A 88 -1.31 -6.66 -13.19
N ARG A 89 -1.10 -7.36 -14.31
CA ARG A 89 -1.83 -8.60 -14.62
C ARG A 89 -1.50 -9.71 -13.61
N GLU A 90 -0.23 -9.78 -13.22
CA GLU A 90 0.36 -10.73 -12.28
C GLU A 90 -0.37 -10.68 -10.93
N MET A 91 -0.69 -9.49 -10.41
CA MET A 91 -1.47 -9.33 -9.18
C MET A 91 -2.86 -9.97 -9.28
N ARG A 92 -3.52 -9.82 -10.43
CA ARG A 92 -4.85 -10.41 -10.67
C ARG A 92 -4.77 -11.93 -10.73
N GLU A 93 -3.76 -12.46 -11.43
CA GLU A 93 -3.51 -13.90 -11.54
C GLU A 93 -3.18 -14.51 -10.17
N TRP A 94 -2.31 -13.88 -9.38
CA TRP A 94 -1.99 -14.29 -8.02
C TRP A 94 -3.25 -14.28 -7.14
N SER A 95 -4.05 -13.22 -7.22
CA SER A 95 -5.28 -13.10 -6.43
C SER A 95 -6.31 -14.17 -6.79
N ALA A 96 -6.40 -14.58 -8.06
CA ALA A 96 -7.26 -15.67 -8.48
C ALA A 96 -6.80 -17.03 -7.94
N LYS A 97 -5.48 -17.29 -7.94
CA LYS A 97 -4.87 -18.54 -7.42
C LYS A 97 -4.94 -18.64 -5.91
N ASN A 98 -4.88 -17.52 -5.20
CA ASN A 98 -4.80 -17.45 -3.74
C ASN A 98 -6.14 -17.07 -3.09
N ARG A 99 -7.22 -17.00 -3.86
CA ARG A 99 -8.56 -16.70 -3.34
C ARG A 99 -9.03 -17.82 -2.42
N GLY A 100 -9.21 -17.53 -1.13
CA GLY A 100 -9.78 -18.46 -0.15
C GLY A 100 -8.76 -19.25 0.70
N ARG A 101 -7.47 -18.93 0.61
CA ARG A 101 -6.50 -19.21 1.69
C ARG A 101 -6.61 -18.14 2.78
#